data_AF-A0A1R1APL0-F1
#
_entry.id   AF-A0A1R1APL0-F1
#
_cell.length_a   1.000
_cell.length_b   1.000
_cell.length_c   1.000
_cell.angle_alpha   90.00
_cell.angle_beta   90.00
_cell.angle_gamma   90.00
#
_symmetry.space_group_name_H-M   'P 1'
#
loop_
_entity.id
_entity.type
_entity.pdbx_description
1 polymer ?
#
loop_
_entity_poly.entity_id
_entity_poly.type
_entity_poly.pdbx_seq_one_letter_code
_entity_poly.pdbx_strand_id
1 'polypeptide(L)'
;MGNRRPTGYDPVQIFNSTSFNAFGKVEYASIFCSDDNYAVQRDETWTASSRGVCLVTRITATVRTPSGNIEAEPYTSSGTSFSKFAIIQVGVNKFQVTRVVSTSRRK
;
A
#
# COMPACT_ATOMS: atom_id res chain seq x y z
N MET A 1 18.84 25.97 -12.07
CA MET A 1 17.58 26.30 -11.37
C MET A 1 17.20 25.10 -10.52
N GLY A 2 17.18 25.27 -9.19
CA GLY A 2 17.27 24.17 -8.22
C GLY A 2 16.05 23.24 -8.17
N ASN A 3 16.32 21.93 -8.15
CA ASN A 3 15.37 20.87 -7.89
C ASN A 3 14.68 21.09 -6.53
N ARG A 4 13.44 21.58 -6.56
CA ARG A 4 12.57 21.60 -5.38
C ARG A 4 12.31 20.14 -4.97
N ARG A 5 12.92 19.74 -3.86
CA ARG A 5 12.62 18.49 -3.14
C ARG A 5 11.12 18.40 -2.88
N PRO A 6 10.48 17.22 -2.94
CA PRO A 6 9.06 17.12 -2.67
C PRO A 6 8.81 17.59 -1.22
N THR A 7 7.90 18.54 -1.03
CA THR A 7 7.49 19.08 0.28
C THR A 7 6.60 18.06 1.02
N GLY A 8 7.01 16.79 1.07
CA GLY A 8 6.19 15.69 1.54
C GLY A 8 6.89 14.33 1.43
N TYR A 9 6.23 13.31 1.97
CA TYR A 9 6.64 11.92 1.84
C TYR A 9 6.43 11.40 0.41
N ASP A 10 7.25 10.43 -0.02
CA ASP A 10 7.08 9.79 -1.34
C ASP A 10 5.68 9.18 -1.47
N PRO A 11 5.06 9.17 -2.66
CA PRO A 11 3.75 8.58 -2.86
C PRO A 11 3.68 7.12 -2.41
N VAL A 12 2.51 6.71 -1.90
CA VAL A 12 2.29 5.32 -1.49
C VAL A 12 2.33 4.41 -2.72
N GLN A 13 3.05 3.30 -2.60
CA GLN A 13 3.15 2.25 -3.60
C GLN A 13 2.66 0.94 -2.98
N ILE A 14 1.75 0.28 -3.68
CA ILE A 14 1.18 -1.00 -3.27
C ILE A 14 1.42 -1.99 -4.39
N PHE A 15 2.37 -2.90 -4.17
CA PHE A 15 2.62 -4.00 -5.09
C PHE A 15 1.70 -5.17 -4.79
N ASN A 16 1.04 -5.71 -5.81
CA ASN A 16 0.23 -6.90 -5.68
C ASN A 16 1.03 -8.14 -6.06
N SER A 17 1.57 -8.84 -5.06
CA SER A 17 2.33 -10.07 -5.26
C SER A 17 1.44 -11.32 -5.38
N THR A 18 0.11 -11.14 -5.41
CA THR A 18 -0.83 -12.26 -5.52
C THR A 18 -1.17 -12.53 -6.98
N SER A 19 -1.58 -13.77 -7.28
CA SER A 19 -2.03 -14.17 -8.62
C SER A 19 -3.40 -13.60 -9.02
N PHE A 20 -3.97 -12.71 -8.22
CA PHE A 20 -5.33 -12.22 -8.31
C PHE A 20 -5.37 -10.69 -8.28
N ASN A 21 -6.46 -10.09 -8.78
CA ASN A 21 -6.63 -8.65 -8.69
C ASN A 21 -7.03 -8.25 -7.27
N ALA A 22 -6.56 -7.09 -6.82
CA ALA A 22 -6.88 -6.59 -5.49
C ALA A 22 -7.36 -5.13 -5.54
N PHE A 23 -8.18 -4.75 -4.57
CA PHE A 23 -8.64 -3.38 -4.40
C PHE A 23 -8.78 -3.07 -2.91
N GLY A 24 -8.73 -1.80 -2.55
CA GLY A 24 -8.76 -1.42 -1.15
C GLY A 24 -8.65 0.08 -0.96
N LYS A 25 -8.29 0.47 0.26
CA LYS A 25 -8.21 1.86 0.68
C LYS A 25 -6.92 2.11 1.48
N VAL A 26 -6.26 3.22 1.19
CA VAL A 26 -5.17 3.78 1.98
C VAL A 26 -5.74 4.88 2.84
N GLU A 27 -5.62 4.73 4.15
CA GLU A 27 -6.06 5.69 5.14
C GLU A 27 -4.88 6.47 5.69
N TYR A 28 -5.05 7.77 5.82
CA TYR A 28 -4.02 8.67 6.31
C TYR A 28 -4.36 9.28 7.68
N ALA A 29 -3.32 9.64 8.44
CA ALA A 29 -3.46 10.39 9.67
C ALA A 29 -3.80 11.84 9.36
N SER A 30 -4.86 12.36 10.00
CA SER A 30 -5.38 13.74 9.97
C SER A 30 -6.61 13.95 9.09
N ILE A 31 -7.53 14.80 9.57
CA ILE A 31 -8.74 15.24 8.85
C ILE A 31 -8.44 16.07 7.59
N PHE A 32 -7.21 16.58 7.46
CA PHE A 32 -6.77 17.35 6.30
C PHE A 32 -6.23 16.46 5.17
N CYS A 33 -6.18 15.14 5.38
CA CYS A 33 -5.71 14.17 4.41
C CYS A 33 -6.91 13.45 3.79
N SER A 34 -6.91 13.35 2.46
CA SER A 34 -7.89 12.52 1.76
C SER A 34 -7.37 11.11 1.64
N ASP A 35 -8.18 10.14 2.05
CA ASP A 35 -7.88 8.73 1.83
C ASP A 35 -7.93 8.39 0.34
N ASP A 36 -7.10 7.44 -0.09
CA ASP A 36 -7.04 6.97 -1.47
C ASP A 36 -7.72 5.62 -1.61
N ASN A 37 -8.66 5.49 -2.56
CA ASN A 37 -9.12 4.17 -3.00
C ASN A 37 -8.22 3.70 -4.13
N TYR A 38 -7.90 2.41 -4.14
CA TYR A 38 -7.03 1.83 -5.15
C TYR A 38 -7.57 0.50 -5.67
N ALA A 39 -7.18 0.20 -6.91
CA ALA A 39 -7.30 -1.11 -7.53
C ALA A 39 -5.99 -1.42 -8.25
N VAL A 40 -5.52 -2.65 -8.12
CA VAL A 40 -4.23 -3.10 -8.65
C VAL A 40 -4.39 -4.50 -9.23
N GLN A 41 -3.90 -4.71 -10.45
CA GLN A 41 -3.94 -6.04 -11.07
C GLN A 41 -2.89 -6.96 -10.45
N ARG A 42 -2.96 -8.24 -10.77
CA ARG A 42 -1.92 -9.21 -10.38
C ARG A 42 -0.54 -8.75 -10.88
N ASP A 43 0.50 -8.94 -10.07
CA ASP A 43 1.90 -8.59 -10.39
C ASP A 43 2.13 -7.12 -10.80
N GLU A 44 1.19 -6.23 -10.51
CA GLU A 44 1.30 -4.80 -10.78
C GLU A 44 1.52 -3.99 -9.50
N THR A 45 1.98 -2.75 -9.69
CA THR A 45 2.11 -1.78 -8.60
C THR A 45 1.15 -0.62 -8.83
N TRP A 46 0.27 -0.38 -7.88
CA TRP A 46 -0.46 0.87 -7.81
C TRP A 46 0.40 1.93 -7.11
N THR A 47 0.38 3.15 -7.64
CA THR A 47 1.09 4.30 -7.04
C THR A 47 0.08 5.43 -6.83
N ALA A 48 0.01 5.96 -5.61
CA ALA A 48 -0.79 7.13 -5.28
C ALA A 48 -0.32 8.35 -6.10
N SER A 49 -1.22 9.27 -6.40
CA SER A 49 -0.87 10.51 -7.10
C SER A 49 0.01 11.42 -6.22
N SER A 50 -0.31 11.52 -4.93
CA SER A 50 0.47 12.21 -3.91
C SER A 50 -0.08 11.88 -2.54
N ARG A 51 0.77 11.90 -1.50
CA ARG A 51 0.33 11.89 -0.10
C ARG A 51 0.75 13.12 0.70
N GLY A 52 1.47 14.06 0.08
CA GLY A 52 2.01 15.23 0.77
C GLY A 52 2.70 14.87 2.10
N VAL A 53 2.31 15.53 3.19
CA VAL A 53 2.84 15.28 4.55
C VAL A 53 2.01 14.28 5.36
N CYS A 54 1.06 13.60 4.72
CA CYS A 54 0.12 12.69 5.39
C CYS A 54 0.79 11.33 5.69
N LEU A 55 0.77 10.94 6.96
CA LEU A 55 1.26 9.63 7.41
C LEU A 55 0.22 8.56 7.10
N VAL A 56 0.65 7.36 6.72
CA VAL A 56 -0.29 6.24 6.50
C VAL A 56 -0.66 5.60 7.83
N THR A 57 -1.94 5.43 8.13
CA THR A 57 -2.43 4.78 9.35
C THR A 57 -2.95 3.38 9.07
N ARG A 58 -3.60 3.16 7.93
CA ARG A 58 -4.13 1.85 7.58
C ARG A 58 -4.12 1.62 6.08
N ILE A 59 -3.89 0.38 5.65
CA ILE A 59 -4.10 -0.05 4.27
C ILE A 59 -4.93 -1.31 4.29
N THR A 60 -6.14 -1.24 3.74
CA THR A 60 -7.02 -2.39 3.54
C THR A 60 -6.81 -2.96 2.15
N ALA A 61 -7.00 -4.27 2.00
CA ALA A 61 -6.99 -4.92 0.70
C ALA A 61 -8.02 -6.05 0.67
N THR A 62 -8.71 -6.17 -0.46
CA THR A 62 -9.63 -7.25 -0.78
C THR A 62 -9.17 -7.88 -2.08
N VAL A 63 -8.87 -9.18 -2.03
CA VAL A 63 -8.36 -9.96 -3.15
C VAL A 63 -9.51 -10.68 -3.84
N ARG A 64 -9.63 -10.51 -5.16
CA ARG A 64 -10.69 -11.12 -5.99
C ARG A 64 -10.24 -12.49 -6.48
N THR A 65 -10.60 -13.53 -5.76
CA THR A 65 -10.30 -14.92 -6.14
C THR A 65 -11.48 -15.56 -6.89
N PRO A 66 -11.27 -16.68 -7.61
CA PRO A 66 -12.37 -17.45 -8.21
C PRO A 66 -13.40 -17.95 -7.19
N SER A 67 -12.99 -18.16 -5.94
CA SER A 67 -13.87 -18.52 -4.82
C SER A 67 -14.64 -17.34 -4.21
N GLY A 68 -14.38 -16.11 -4.68
CA GLY A 68 -14.99 -14.89 -4.18
C GLY A 68 -13.98 -13.85 -3.69
N ASN A 69 -14.51 -12.78 -3.11
CA ASN A 69 -13.71 -11.70 -2.54
C ASN A 69 -13.25 -12.10 -1.14
N ILE A 70 -11.93 -12.09 -0.91
CA ILE A 70 -11.32 -12.39 0.38
C ILE A 70 -10.68 -11.11 0.92
N GLU A 71 -11.07 -10.70 2.11
CA GLU A 71 -10.45 -9.58 2.81
C GLU A 71 -9.07 -10.02 3.33
N ALA A 72 -8.04 -9.27 2.97
CA ALA A 72 -6.70 -9.46 3.47
C ALA A 72 -6.54 -8.82 4.85
N GLU A 73 -5.63 -9.36 5.66
CA GLU A 73 -5.24 -8.72 6.91
C GLU A 73 -4.64 -7.33 6.61
N PRO A 74 -5.23 -6.24 7.13
CA PRO A 74 -4.81 -4.89 6.79
C PRO A 74 -3.51 -4.52 7.49
N TYR A 75 -2.70 -3.70 6.84
CA TYR A 75 -1.61 -3.02 7.51
C TYR A 75 -2.20 -1.92 8.41
N THR A 76 -1.80 -1.87 9.68
CA THR A 76 -2.23 -0.83 10.63
C THR A 76 -1.02 -0.24 11.36
N SER A 77 -1.02 1.07 11.57
CA SER A 77 0.00 1.80 12.32
C SER A 77 -0.60 3.06 12.96
N SER A 78 0.09 3.64 13.93
CA SER A 78 -0.26 4.95 14.50
C SER A 78 0.07 6.14 13.57
N GLY A 79 0.50 5.87 12.34
CA GLY A 79 1.01 6.86 11.39
C GLY A 79 2.45 6.56 11.00
N THR A 80 2.68 6.22 9.73
CA THR A 80 4.01 5.89 9.20
C THR A 80 4.43 6.72 7.99
N SER A 81 5.74 7.00 7.92
CA SER A 81 6.40 7.60 6.77
C SER A 81 6.79 6.56 5.69
N PHE A 82 6.57 5.26 5.93
CA PHE A 82 6.83 4.25 4.90
C PHE A 82 5.91 4.44 3.70
N SER A 83 6.47 4.33 2.50
CA SER A 83 5.73 4.52 1.24
C SER A 83 5.46 3.21 0.51
N LYS A 84 6.21 2.14 0.79
CA LYS A 84 6.17 0.91 -0.02
C LYS A 84 5.54 -0.24 0.75
N PHE A 85 4.50 -0.81 0.15
CA PHE A 85 3.71 -1.89 0.71
C PHE A 85 3.48 -2.96 -0.35
N ALA A 86 3.17 -4.17 0.09
CA ALA A 86 2.83 -5.28 -0.77
C ALA A 86 1.64 -6.05 -0.20
N ILE A 87 0.78 -6.53 -1.10
CA ILE A 87 -0.25 -7.52 -0.81
C ILE A 87 0.38 -8.88 -1.09
N ILE A 88 0.46 -9.72 -0.07
CA ILE A 88 1.08 -11.04 -0.15
C ILE A 88 0.08 -12.13 0.22
N GLN A 89 0.29 -13.32 -0.34
CA GLN A 89 -0.43 -14.51 0.08
C GLN A 89 0.38 -15.24 1.15
N VAL A 90 -0.22 -15.42 2.33
CA VAL A 90 0.42 -16.06 3.50
C VAL A 90 -0.13 -17.46 3.79
N GLY A 91 -1.16 -17.88 3.04
CA GLY A 91 -1.73 -19.22 3.12
C GLY A 91 -2.80 -19.45 2.05
N VAL A 92 -3.44 -20.62 2.07
CA VAL A 92 -4.59 -20.89 1.20
C VAL A 92 -5.69 -19.92 1.55
N ASN A 93 -6.10 -19.08 0.59
CA ASN A 93 -7.13 -18.05 0.78
C ASN A 93 -6.86 -17.10 1.95
N LYS A 94 -5.57 -16.88 2.29
CA LYS A 94 -5.15 -15.93 3.33
C LYS A 94 -4.17 -14.94 2.73
N PHE A 95 -4.51 -13.67 2.83
CA PHE A 95 -3.73 -12.56 2.28
C PHE A 95 -3.44 -11.54 3.38
N GLN A 96 -2.36 -10.80 3.23
CA GLN A 96 -1.96 -9.75 4.16
C GLN A 96 -1.32 -8.58 3.41
N VAL A 97 -1.53 -7.37 3.92
CA VAL A 97 -0.77 -6.19 3.50
C VAL A 97 0.43 -6.01 4.43
N THR A 98 1.62 -5.94 3.85
CA THR A 98 2.86 -5.76 4.60
C THR A 98 3.73 -4.65 4.04
N ARG A 99 4.59 -4.08 4.88
CA ARG A 99 5.60 -3.10 4.45
C ARG A 99 6.72 -3.80 3.69
N VAL A 100 7.11 -3.24 2.55
CA VAL A 100 8.31 -3.67 1.83
C VAL A 100 9.53 -2.98 2.43
N VAL A 101 10.50 -3.78 2.88
CA VAL A 101 11.81 -3.29 3.33
C VAL A 101 12.86 -3.62 2.29
N SER A 102 13.58 -2.62 1.77
CA SER A 102 14.78 -2.89 0.98
C SER A 102 15.92 -3.23 1.93
N THR A 103 16.35 -4.49 1.97
CA THR A 103 17.63 -4.84 2.55
C THR A 103 18.72 -4.42 1.55
N SER A 104 19.16 -3.15 1.61
CA SER A 104 20.44 -2.82 1.00
C SER A 104 21.51 -3.61 1.78
N ARG A 105 21.90 -4.79 1.29
CA ARG A 105 23.16 -5.41 1.72
C ARG A 105 24.24 -4.38 1.43
N ARG A 106 24.74 -3.71 2.49
CA ARG A 106 26.02 -3.00 2.41
C ARG A 106 27.04 -4.05 2.00
N LYS A 107 27.55 -3.92 0.79
CA LYS A 107 28.71 -4.68 0.31
C LYS A 107 29.96 -3.97 0.78
#